data_AF-A0A7X9GV86-F1
#
_entry.id   AF-A0A7X9GV86-F1
#
_cell.length_a   1.000
_cell.length_b   1.000
_cell.length_c   1.000
_cell.angle_alpha   90.00
_cell.angle_beta   90.00
_cell.angle_gamma   90.00
#
_symmetry.space_group_name_H-M   'P 1'
#
loop_
_entity.id
_entity.type
_entity.pdbx_description
1 polymer ?
#
loop_
_entity_poly.entity_id
_entity_poly.type
_entity_poly.pdbx_seq_one_letter_code
_entity_poly.pdbx_strand_id
1 'polypeptide(L)'
;MSASTSSAGAAAPSADRGAFSGRTAFIFAAIGSAVGLGNIWRFPAVAYENGGGAFILPYLVALLTAGIPLLFLDYALGHRWRGSAPAAWRRFKRWT
;
A
#
# COMPACT_ATOMS: atom_id res chain seq x y z
N MET A 1 -42.49 19.02 -26.15
CA MET A 1 -41.20 18.64 -26.76
C MET A 1 -40.12 18.96 -25.73
N SER A 2 -40.05 18.17 -24.65
CA SER A 2 -39.08 17.09 -24.39
C SER A 2 -37.61 17.50 -24.52
N ALA A 3 -36.95 17.44 -23.38
CA ALA A 3 -35.56 17.78 -23.12
C ALA A 3 -34.56 16.93 -23.91
N SER A 4 -33.39 17.50 -24.16
CA SER A 4 -32.14 16.75 -24.30
C SER A 4 -30.98 17.64 -23.85
N THR A 5 -30.80 17.71 -22.53
CA THR A 5 -29.50 18.03 -21.95
C THR A 5 -28.56 16.89 -22.30
N SER A 6 -27.79 17.05 -23.37
CA SER A 6 -26.67 16.18 -23.66
C SER A 6 -25.54 16.50 -22.68
N SER A 7 -25.52 15.82 -21.53
CA SER A 7 -24.33 15.72 -20.69
C SER A 7 -23.29 14.88 -21.44
N ALA A 8 -22.60 15.53 -22.37
CA ALA A 8 -21.39 14.99 -22.97
C ALA A 8 -20.37 14.85 -21.84
N GLY A 9 -20.33 13.66 -21.23
CA GLY A 9 -19.25 13.22 -20.37
C GLY A 9 -17.97 13.32 -21.17
N ALA A 10 -17.24 14.42 -20.97
CA ALA A 10 -15.89 14.59 -21.47
C ALA A 10 -15.05 13.45 -20.87
N ALA A 11 -14.79 12.44 -21.70
CA ALA A 11 -13.83 11.40 -21.41
C ALA A 11 -12.52 12.09 -21.04
N ALA A 12 -12.15 12.00 -19.76
CA ALA A 12 -10.90 12.53 -19.25
C ALA A 12 -9.76 12.02 -20.13
N PRO A 13 -8.79 12.87 -20.49
CA PRO A 13 -7.65 12.44 -21.30
C PRO A 13 -7.01 11.25 -20.60
N SER A 14 -6.60 10.25 -21.37
CA SER A 14 -5.80 9.11 -20.93
C SER A 14 -4.49 9.64 -20.37
N ALA A 15 -4.52 10.11 -19.12
CA ALA A 15 -3.36 10.61 -18.42
C ALA A 15 -2.40 9.43 -18.31
N ASP A 16 -1.33 9.51 -19.09
CA ASP A 16 -0.23 8.57 -19.05
C ASP A 16 0.21 8.49 -17.59
N ARG A 17 -0.01 7.34 -16.94
CA ARG A 17 0.24 7.22 -15.50
C ARG A 17 1.75 7.37 -15.34
N GLY A 18 2.19 8.49 -14.78
CA GLY A 18 3.61 8.78 -14.56
C GLY A 18 4.31 7.55 -13.97
N ALA A 19 5.29 7.02 -14.70
CA ALA A 19 6.09 5.90 -14.24
C ALA A 19 7.20 6.40 -13.33
N PHE A 20 7.52 5.64 -12.29
CA PHE A 20 8.71 5.92 -11.49
C PHE A 20 9.97 5.77 -12.36
N SER A 21 10.94 6.66 -12.14
CA SER A 21 12.24 6.69 -12.84
C SER A 21 13.00 5.36 -12.78
N GLY A 22 12.72 4.50 -11.79
CA GLY A 22 13.21 3.12 -11.75
C GLY A 22 12.64 2.30 -10.59
N ARG A 23 12.93 0.99 -10.59
CA ARG A 23 12.52 0.05 -9.53
C ARG A 23 13.06 0.45 -8.16
N THR A 24 14.29 0.97 -8.11
CA THR A 24 14.94 1.44 -6.88
C THR A 24 14.22 2.66 -6.31
N ALA A 25 13.90 3.65 -7.15
CA ALA A 25 13.13 4.84 -6.74
C ALA A 25 11.75 4.46 -6.17
N PHE A 26 11.07 3.48 -6.77
CA PHE A 26 9.82 2.94 -6.25
C PHE A 26 9.99 2.28 -4.87
N ILE A 27 11.03 1.44 -4.70
CA ILE A 27 11.31 0.77 -3.42
C ILE A 27 11.63 1.80 -2.33
N PHE A 28 12.47 2.81 -2.62
CA PHE A 28 12.77 3.86 -1.65
C PHE A 28 11.54 4.69 -1.28
N ALA A 29 10.67 5.02 -2.25
CA ALA A 29 9.42 5.70 -1.98
C ALA A 29 8.49 4.86 -1.09
N ALA A 30 8.39 3.56 -1.34
CA ALA A 30 7.60 2.63 -0.53
C ALA A 30 8.17 2.48 0.90
N ILE A 31 9.49 2.33 1.03
CA ILE A 31 10.17 2.26 2.35
C ILE A 31 9.97 3.57 3.12
N GLY A 32 10.14 4.73 2.47
CA GLY A 32 9.90 6.04 3.09
C GLY A 32 8.46 6.26 3.52
N SER A 33 7.50 5.68 2.80
CA SER A 33 6.08 5.68 3.22
C SER A 33 5.82 4.74 4.40
N ALA A 34 6.52 3.61 4.49
CA ALA A 34 6.32 2.62 5.54
C ALA A 34 7.05 2.97 6.85
N VAL A 35 8.21 3.62 6.76
CA VAL A 35 9.05 4.02 7.90
C VAL A 35 8.78 5.49 8.25
N GLY A 36 7.80 5.72 9.11
CA GLY A 36 7.46 7.06 9.63
C GLY A 36 8.11 7.37 10.98
N LEU A 37 8.10 8.66 11.35
CA LEU A 37 8.57 9.14 12.66
C LEU A 37 7.90 8.36 13.80
N GLY A 38 6.60 8.05 13.70
CA GLY A 38 5.88 7.26 14.69
C GLY A 38 6.48 5.86 14.96
N ASN A 39 7.04 5.19 13.95
CA ASN A 39 7.69 3.89 14.15
C ASN A 39 9.01 4.03 14.93
N ILE A 40 9.74 5.12 14.72
CA ILE A 40 11.04 5.37 15.35
C ILE A 40 10.89 5.63 16.86
N TRP A 41 9.81 6.30 17.29
CA TRP A 41 9.58 6.63 18.70
C TRP A 41 8.74 5.59 19.44
N ARG A 42 7.80 4.93 18.75
CA ARG A 42 6.95 3.90 19.35
C ARG A 42 7.70 2.58 19.57
N PHE A 43 8.60 2.21 18.65
CA PHE A 43 9.34 0.95 18.77
C PHE A 43 10.21 0.88 20.04
N PRO A 44 11.03 1.90 20.38
CA PRO A 44 11.81 1.91 21.61
C PRO A 44 10.95 1.86 22.87
N ALA A 45 9.83 2.59 22.90
CA ALA A 45 8.92 2.61 24.04
C ALA A 45 8.32 1.21 24.29
N VAL A 46 7.74 0.60 23.25
CA VAL A 46 7.13 -0.74 23.36
C VAL A 46 8.18 -1.82 23.64
N ALA A 47 9.36 -1.73 23.00
CA ALA A 47 10.45 -2.67 23.27
C ALA A 47 10.88 -2.59 24.73
N TYR A 48 11.10 -1.38 25.27
CA TYR A 48 11.52 -1.19 26.66
C TYR A 48 10.50 -1.72 27.67
N GLU A 49 9.20 -1.48 27.46
CA GLU A 49 8.12 -1.99 28.31
C GLU A 49 7.97 -3.52 28.25
N ASN A 50 8.31 -4.15 27.12
CA ASN A 50 8.16 -5.60 26.89
C ASN A 50 9.48 -6.39 27.07
N GLY A 51 10.39 -5.91 27.92
CA GLY A 51 11.65 -6.60 28.23
C GLY A 51 12.85 -6.16 27.40
N GLY A 52 12.81 -4.93 26.86
CA GLY A 52 13.90 -4.31 26.10
C GLY A 52 14.29 -5.12 24.87
N GLY A 53 15.55 -5.56 24.84
CA GLY A 53 16.10 -6.34 23.73
C GLY A 53 15.46 -7.71 23.53
N ALA A 54 14.84 -8.30 24.56
CA ALA A 54 14.17 -9.60 24.44
C ALA A 54 12.95 -9.55 23.50
N PHE A 55 12.30 -8.38 23.38
CA PHE A 55 11.18 -8.14 22.48
C PHE A 55 11.56 -8.22 20.99
N ILE A 56 12.85 -8.14 20.66
CA ILE A 56 13.31 -8.27 19.27
C ILE A 56 13.02 -9.66 18.71
N LEU A 57 13.09 -10.71 19.53
CA LEU A 57 12.84 -12.07 19.07
C LEU A 57 11.39 -12.29 18.55
N PRO A 58 10.33 -12.00 19.33
CA PRO A 58 8.96 -12.09 18.81
C PRO A 58 8.69 -11.08 17.69
N TYR A 59 9.32 -9.89 17.73
CA TYR A 59 9.20 -8.91 16.64
C TYR A 59 9.75 -9.45 15.32
N LEU A 60 10.91 -10.11 15.33
CA LEU A 60 11.47 -10.76 14.14
C LEU A 60 10.59 -11.90 13.64
N VAL A 61 10.07 -12.73 14.54
CA VAL A 61 9.13 -13.80 14.15
C VAL A 61 7.89 -13.20 13.48
N ALA A 62 7.28 -12.16 14.07
CA ALA A 62 6.14 -11.48 13.48
C ALA A 62 6.47 -10.81 12.14
N LEU A 63 7.66 -10.22 12.01
CA LEU A 63 8.12 -9.62 10.75
C LEU A 63 8.27 -10.67 9.65
N LEU A 64 8.85 -11.83 9.96
CA LEU A 64 9.06 -12.91 8.98
C LEU A 64 7.76 -13.63 8.60
N THR A 65 6.85 -13.81 9.56
CA THR A 65 5.61 -14.59 9.35
C THR A 65 4.41 -13.76 8.92
N ALA A 66 4.33 -12.49 9.32
CA ALA A 66 3.24 -11.61 8.94
C ALA A 66 3.72 -10.45 8.08
N GLY A 67 4.84 -9.80 8.44
CA GLY A 67 5.37 -8.65 7.70
C GLY A 67 5.72 -8.96 6.25
N ILE A 68 6.61 -9.92 6.01
CA ILE A 68 7.03 -10.31 4.65
C ILE A 68 5.84 -10.85 3.83
N PRO A 69 5.01 -11.77 4.34
CA PRO A 69 3.87 -12.27 3.56
C PRO A 69 2.83 -11.20 3.24
N LEU A 70 2.55 -10.25 4.13
CA LEU A 70 1.66 -9.13 3.85
C LEU A 70 2.23 -8.18 2.80
N LEU A 71 3.53 -7.87 2.86
CA LEU A 71 4.21 -7.07 1.83
C LEU A 71 4.16 -7.76 0.46
N PHE A 72 4.36 -9.08 0.43
CA PHE A 72 4.27 -9.85 -0.80
C PHE A 72 2.83 -9.87 -1.36
N LEU A 73 1.83 -10.05 -0.50
CA LEU A 73 0.42 -9.99 -0.88
C LEU A 73 0.05 -8.62 -1.45
N ASP A 74 0.46 -7.53 -0.80
CA ASP A 74 0.20 -6.17 -1.25
C ASP A 74 0.87 -5.90 -2.61
N TYR A 75 2.12 -6.35 -2.78
CA TYR A 75 2.82 -6.28 -4.05
C TYR A 75 2.12 -7.07 -5.16
N ALA A 76 1.67 -8.30 -4.87
CA ALA A 76 0.96 -9.15 -5.82
C ALA A 76 -0.39 -8.55 -6.23
N LEU A 77 -1.13 -7.95 -5.30
CA LEU A 77 -2.37 -7.23 -5.57
C LEU A 77 -2.12 -5.98 -6.42
N GLY A 78 -1.09 -5.20 -6.09
CA GLY A 78 -0.68 -4.04 -6.89
C GLY A 78 -0.27 -4.41 -8.32
N HIS A 79 0.44 -5.52 -8.49
CA HIS A 79 0.85 -6.02 -9.79
C HIS A 79 -0.33 -6.55 -10.62
N ARG A 80 -1.25 -7.30 -10.00
CA ARG A 80 -2.39 -7.91 -10.70
C ARG A 80 -3.48 -6.91 -11.09
N TRP A 81 -3.75 -5.92 -10.23
CA TRP A 81 -4.90 -5.03 -10.44
C TRP A 81 -4.52 -3.62 -10.91
N ARG A 82 -3.22 -3.26 -10.91
CA ARG A 82 -2.67 -1.98 -11.42
C ARG A 82 -3.59 -0.78 -11.16
N GLY A 83 -4.19 -0.74 -9.97
CA GLY A 83 -5.30 0.13 -9.62
C GLY A 83 -5.24 0.49 -8.14
N SER A 84 -5.82 1.64 -7.79
CA SER A 84 -5.84 2.15 -6.42
C SER A 84 -6.60 1.22 -5.46
N ALA A 85 -6.29 1.27 -4.16
CA ALA A 85 -6.90 0.42 -3.13
C ALA A 85 -8.44 0.26 -3.22
N PRO A 86 -9.24 1.34 -3.43
CA PRO A 86 -10.70 1.19 -3.61
C PRO A 86 -11.11 0.59 -4.96
N ALA A 87 -10.28 0.69 -6.00
CA ALA A 87 -10.52 0.02 -7.28
C ALA A 87 -10.22 -1.48 -7.22
N ALA A 88 -9.17 -1.88 -6.48
CA ALA A 88 -8.84 -3.28 -6.23
C ALA A 88 -9.91 -3.98 -5.38
N TRP A 89 -10.38 -3.32 -4.30
CA TRP A 89 -11.43 -3.86 -3.43
C TRP A 89 -12.77 -4.07 -4.15
N ARG A 90 -13.17 -3.11 -5.01
CA ARG A 90 -14.39 -3.25 -5.84
C ARG A 90 -14.30 -4.38 -6.86
N ARG A 91 -13.10 -4.68 -7.36
CA ARG A 91 -12.87 -5.77 -8.32
C ARG A 91 -12.85 -7.14 -7.64
N PHE A 92 -12.31 -7.22 -6.42
CA PHE A 92 -12.37 -8.42 -5.58
C PHE A 92 -13.82 -8.77 -5.22
N LYS A 93 -14.62 -7.80 -4.74
CA LYS A 93 -16.04 -8.01 -4.37
C LYS A 93 -16.95 -8.38 -5.56
N ARG A 94 -16.50 -8.17 -6.79
CA ARG A 94 -17.26 -8.52 -8.01
C ARG A 94 -17.01 -9.97 -8.45
N TRP A 95 -16.10 -10.67 -7.78
CA TRP A 95 -15.71 -12.05 -8.03
C TRP A 95 -16.22 -13.02 -6.95
N THR A 96 -16.79 -12.49 -5.87
CA THR A 96 -17.57 -13.21 -4.84
C THR A 96 -19.05 -12.89 -5.02
#